data_AF-A0A928ZYY1-F1
#
_entry.id   AF-A0A928ZYY1-F1
#
_cell.length_a   1.000
_cell.length_b   1.000
_cell.length_c   1.000
_cell.angle_alpha   90.00
_cell.angle_beta   90.00
_cell.angle_gamma   90.00
#
_symmetry.space_group_name_H-M   'P 1'
#
loop_
_entity.id
_entity.type
_entity.pdbx_description
1 polymer ?
#
loop_
_entity_poly.entity_id
_entity_poly.type
_entity_poly.pdbx_seq_one_letter_code
_entity_poly.pdbx_strand_id
1 'polypeptide(L)' 'MNITSGTPVQLPDGRYGVVIPSAYRLSGRVRVKIQGGRKVWLKEDECVRAYAIEEATDVTAS' A
#
# COMPACT_ATOMS: atom_id res chain seq x y z
N MET A 1 2.72 -11.41 -6.57
CA MET A 1 2.50 -10.73 -5.28
C MET A 1 1.02 -10.47 -5.14
N ASN A 2 0.35 -10.91 -4.07
CA ASN A 2 -1.11 -10.75 -3.96
C ASN A 2 -1.43 -9.41 -3.27
N ILE A 3 -1.55 -8.34 -4.06
CA ILE A 3 -1.88 -7.00 -3.58
C ILE A 3 -3.41 -6.83 -3.63
N THR A 4 -4.06 -6.87 -2.48
CA THR A 4 -5.52 -6.77 -2.35
C THR A 4 -5.92 -5.40 -1.78
N SER A 5 -7.21 -5.06 -1.90
CA SER A 5 -7.76 -3.88 -1.21
C SER A 5 -7.47 -3.93 0.29
N GLY A 6 -7.06 -2.80 0.87
CA GLY A 6 -6.60 -2.70 2.25
C GLY A 6 -5.10 -2.91 2.42
N THR A 7 -4.38 -3.40 1.40
CA THR A 7 -2.93 -3.60 1.50
C THR A 7 -2.21 -2.25 1.56
N PRO A 8 -1.41 -1.99 2.62
CA PRO A 8 -0.48 -0.87 2.64
C PRO A 8 0.66 -1.10 1.66
N VAL A 9 0.97 -0.07 0.87
CA VAL A 9 2.02 -0.11 -0.16
C VAL A 9 2.87 1.15 -0.10
N GLN A 10 4.15 0.99 -0.38
CA GLN A 10 5.07 2.06 -0.69
C GLN A 10 5.12 2.25 -2.21
N LEU A 11 4.97 3.50 -2.63
CA LEU A 11 5.02 3.93 -4.01
C LEU A 11 6.47 4.08 -4.49
N PRO A 12 6.73 4.10 -5.82
CA PRO A 12 8.07 4.33 -6.37
C PRO A 12 8.72 5.65 -5.94
N ASP A 13 7.91 6.64 -5.57
CA ASP A 13 8.36 7.95 -5.09
C ASP A 13 8.61 7.98 -3.57
N GLY A 14 8.59 6.82 -2.91
CA GLY A 14 8.80 6.68 -1.47
C GLY A 14 7.58 7.00 -0.61
N ARG A 15 6.48 7.51 -1.19
CA ARG A 15 5.25 7.80 -0.44
C ARG A 15 4.53 6.52 -0.04
N TYR A 16 3.71 6.62 1.00
CA TYR A 16 2.85 5.52 1.44
C TYR A 16 1.41 5.73 0.98
N GLY A 17 0.76 4.61 0.69
CA GLY A 17 -0.65 4.58 0.35
C GLY A 17 -1.30 3.25 0.70
N VAL A 18 -2.61 3.19 0.51
CA VAL A 18 -3.39 1.97 0.71
C VAL A 18 -4.14 1.65 -0.56
N VAL A 19 -4.13 0.38 -0.94
CA VAL A 19 -4.87 -0.13 -2.09
C VAL A 19 -6.37 -0.05 -1.77
N ILE A 20 -7.13 0.58 -2.65
CA ILE A 20 -8.57 0.77 -2.50
C ILE A 20 -9.33 -0.02 -3.57
N PRO A 21 -10.57 -0.45 -3.28
CA PRO A 21 -11.40 -1.09 -4.27
C PRO A 21 -11.71 -0.14 -5.44
N SER A 22 -11.92 -0.72 -6.61
CA SER A 22 -12.33 0.00 -7.82
C SER A 22 -13.37 -0.83 -8.57
N ALA A 23 -14.42 -0.15 -9.07
CA ALA A 23 -15.40 -0.77 -9.95
C ALA A 23 -14.78 -1.22 -11.29
N TYR A 24 -13.68 -0.60 -11.69
CA TYR A 24 -12.92 -0.95 -12.89
C TYR A 24 -11.77 -1.87 -12.51
N ARG A 25 -11.75 -3.08 -13.09
CA ARG A 25 -10.57 -3.96 -13.08
C ARG A 25 -9.66 -3.56 -14.23
N LEU A 26 -8.53 -2.95 -13.89
CA LEU A 26 -7.44 -2.74 -14.84
C LEU A 26 -6.42 -3.84 -14.58
N SER A 27 -6.26 -4.75 -15.55
CA SER A 27 -5.36 -5.90 -15.40
C SER A 27 -3.95 -5.44 -15.03
N GLY A 28 -3.39 -5.99 -13.95
CA GLY A 28 -2.06 -5.66 -13.45
C GLY A 28 -1.92 -4.25 -12.85
N ARG A 29 -3.03 -3.56 -12.56
CA ARG A 29 -3.03 -2.24 -11.94
C ARG A 29 -3.90 -2.19 -10.69
N VAL A 30 -3.37 -1.54 -9.67
CA VAL A 30 -4.05 -1.29 -8.41
C VAL A 30 -4.35 0.20 -8.25
N ARG A 31 -5.50 0.49 -7.65
CA ARG A 31 -5.88 1.84 -7.29
C ARG A 31 -5.40 2.11 -5.88
N VAL A 32 -4.55 3.12 -5.70
CA VAL A 32 -3.94 3.45 -4.42
C VAL A 32 -4.40 4.83 -3.97
N LYS A 33 -4.82 4.95 -2.71
CA LYS A 33 -5.06 6.22 -2.04
C LYS A 33 -3.81 6.58 -1.24
N ILE A 34 -3.14 7.67 -1.62
CA ILE A 34 -1.96 8.17 -0.91
C ILE A 34 -2.35 9.09 0.25
N GLN A 35 -1.41 9.30 1.19
CA GLN A 35 -1.53 10.36 2.19
C GLN A 35 -1.81 11.71 1.49
N GLY A 36 -2.89 12.38 1.90
CA GLY A 36 -3.42 13.58 1.23
C GLY A 36 -4.67 13.34 0.38
N GLY A 37 -5.17 12.10 0.29
CA GLY A 37 -6.49 11.79 -0.28
C GLY A 37 -6.53 11.66 -1.81
N ARG A 38 -5.41 11.94 -2.49
CA ARG A 38 -5.25 11.72 -3.93
C ARG A 38 -5.31 10.22 -4.23
N LYS A 39 -5.94 9.88 -5.35
CA LYS A 39 -6.08 8.50 -5.85
C LYS A 39 -5.24 8.37 -7.12
N VAL A 40 -4.40 7.34 -7.18
CA VAL A 40 -3.52 7.07 -8.32
C VAL A 40 -3.68 5.61 -8.76
N TRP A 41 -3.41 5.35 -10.03
CA TRP A 41 -3.31 4.01 -10.58
C TRP A 41 -1.84 3.67 -10.76
N LEU A 42 -1.43 2.52 -10.22
CA LEU A 42 -0.06 2.05 -10.30
C LEU A 42 -0.07 0.61 -10.80
N LYS A 43 1.01 0.20 -11.46
CA LYS A 43 1.15 -1.22 -11.76
C LYS A 43 1.44 -1.98 -10.47
N GLU A 44 0.99 -3.23 -10.41
CA GLU A 44 1.19 -4.08 -9.24
C GLU A 44 2.68 -4.33 -8.95
N ASP A 45 3.53 -4.41 -9.99
CA ASP A 45 4.97 -4.62 -9.90
C ASP A 45 5.75 -3.35 -9.49
N GLU A 46 5.16 -2.17 -9.63
CA GLU A 46 5.72 -0.89 -9.18
C GLU A 46 5.48 -0.63 -7.69
N CYS A 47 4.62 -1.42 -7.05
CA CYS A 47 4.25 -1.25 -5.64
C CYS A 47 5.01 -2.22 -4.74
N VAL A 48 5.67 -1.69 -3.72
CA VAL A 48 6.28 -2.52 -2.66
C VAL A 48 5.28 -2.64 -1.52
N ARG A 49 4.97 -3.85 -1.06
CA ARG A 49 4.11 -4.04 0.12
C ARG A 49 4.87 -3.48 1.32
N ALA A 50 4.31 -2.44 1.92
CA ALA A 50 4.79 -1.94 3.18
C ALA A 50 4.18 -2.85 4.25
N TYR A 51 4.91 -3.86 4.72
CA TYR A 51 4.51 -4.50 5.97
C TYR A 51 4.54 -3.38 7.01
N ALA A 52 3.40 -3.13 7.66
CA ALA A 52 3.41 -2.29 8.85
C ALA A 52 4.54 -2.86 9.73
N ILE A 53 5.48 -2.01 10.11
CA ILE A 53 6.48 -2.36 11.11
C ILE A 53 5.68 -2.51 12.41
N GLU A 54 5.10 -3.69 12.64
CA GLU A 54 4.77 -4.14 13.99
C GLU A 54 6.08 -4.57 14.65
N GLU A 55 7.00 -3.64 14.86
CA GLU A 55 8.20 -3.88 15.66
C GLU A 55 8.72 -2.54 16.25
N ALA A 56 7.93 -2.01 17.17
CA ALA A 56 8.32 -1.10 18.24
C ALA A 56 7.05 -1.01 19.11
N THR A 57 6.89 -1.69 20.24
CA THR A 57 7.80 -1.83 21.38
C THR A 57 7.24 -2.91 22.31
N ASP A 58 7.82 -4.10 22.34
CA ASP A 58 7.68 -5.05 23.46
C ASP A 58 9.08 -5.54 23.85
N VAL A 59 9.89 -4.64 24.41
CA VAL A 59 11.13 -4.98 25.14
C VAL A 59 11.48 -3.85 26.11
N THR A 60 10.62 -3.60 27.10
CA THR A 60 11.11 -3.16 28.42
C THR A 60 10.30 -3.85 29.49
N ALA A 61 10.77 -5.05 29.86
CA ALA A 61 10.49 -5.61 31.17
C ALA A 61 10.98 -4.61 32.24
N SER A 62 10.14 -4.34 33.23
CA SER A 62 10.52 -3.77 34.54
C SER A 62 9.95 -4.65 35.62
#